data_AF-A0A084SGX5-F1
#
_entry.id   AF-A0A084SGX5-F1
#
_cell.length_a   1.000
_cell.length_b   1.000
_cell.length_c   1.000
_cell.angle_alpha   90.00
_cell.angle_beta   90.00
_cell.angle_gamma   90.00
#
_symmetry.space_group_name_H-M   'P 1'
#
loop_
_entity.id
_entity.type
_entity.pdbx_description
1 polymer ?
#
loop_
_entity_poly.entity_id
_entity_poly.type
_entity_poly.pdbx_seq_one_letter_code
_entity_poly.pdbx_strand_id
1 'polypeptide(L)'
;MTFPRVITNAQQAELFERVLSYLKPGQRHVALVDFRQLQSLTSEQREQQWNFLREQAVLMRQCSMGIVALINSPTLALVARTIIHRIKPSVVPYSILASWPAAVSWAADRLRDNGLVEHASQVRQRLVVVPGGRVG
;
A
#
# COMPACT_ATOMS: atom_id res chain seq x y z
N MET A 1 1.29 5.61 0.89
CA MET A 1 2.54 5.54 1.67
C MET A 1 3.69 5.44 0.69
N THR A 2 4.72 6.28 0.87
CA THR A 2 5.94 6.25 0.06
C THR A 2 7.10 5.88 0.96
N PHE A 3 7.85 4.85 0.58
CA PHE A 3 9.01 4.42 1.34
C PHE A 3 10.25 5.22 0.92
N PRO A 4 11.06 5.71 1.88
CA PRO A 4 12.38 6.22 1.57
C PRO A 4 13.30 5.07 1.14
N ARG A 5 14.43 5.41 0.52
CA ARG A 5 15.34 4.43 -0.09
C ARG A 5 15.88 3.39 0.90
N VAL A 6 16.21 3.83 2.11
CA VAL A 6 16.58 2.99 3.26
C VAL A 6 15.67 3.39 4.40
N ILE A 7 15.11 2.42 5.12
CA ILE A 7 14.38 2.65 6.37
C ILE A 7 15.19 2.08 7.54
N THR A 8 15.22 2.80 8.66
CA THR A 8 15.70 2.26 9.94
C THR A 8 14.56 1.49 10.64
N ASN A 9 14.89 0.69 11.66
CA ASN A 9 13.87 -0.01 12.46
C ASN A 9 12.91 0.98 13.14
N ALA A 10 13.41 2.14 13.57
CA ALA A 10 12.56 3.21 14.14
C ALA A 10 11.58 3.77 13.10
N GLN A 11 12.04 4.06 11.88
CA GLN A 11 11.17 4.54 10.79
C GLN A 11 10.14 3.48 10.37
N GLN A 12 10.51 2.20 10.45
CA GLN A 12 9.56 1.10 10.22
C GLN A 12 8.49 1.03 11.31
N ALA A 13 8.87 1.18 12.58
CA ALA A 13 7.92 1.23 13.69
C ALA A 13 6.96 2.43 13.58
N GLU A 14 7.46 3.62 13.24
CA GLU A 14 6.63 4.80 12.96
C GLU A 14 5.64 4.55 11.80
N LEU A 15 6.10 3.85 10.76
CA LEU A 15 5.23 3.46 9.66
C LEU A 15 4.11 2.53 10.14
N PHE A 16 4.40 1.57 11.01
CA PHE A 16 3.40 0.66 11.57
C PHE A 16 2.37 1.41 12.40
N GLU A 17 2.79 2.33 13.26
CA GLU A 17 1.86 3.18 14.02
C GLU A 17 0.99 4.04 13.10
N ARG A 18 1.57 4.59 12.03
CA ARG A 18 0.81 5.33 11.02
C ARG A 18 -0.17 4.43 10.25
N VAL A 19 0.17 3.18 9.96
CA VAL A 19 -0.80 2.23 9.38
C VAL A 19 -1.93 1.95 10.38
N LEU A 20 -1.60 1.73 11.65
CA LEU A 20 -2.58 1.45 12.70
C LEU A 20 -3.53 2.61 12.94
N SER A 21 -3.06 3.86 12.86
CA SER A 21 -3.94 5.02 13.02
C SER A 21 -5.02 5.12 11.94
N TYR A 22 -4.77 4.57 10.75
CA TYR A 22 -5.79 4.44 9.69
C TYR A 22 -6.66 3.19 9.85
N LEU A 23 -6.16 2.12 10.46
CA LEU A 23 -6.90 0.86 10.64
C LEU A 23 -7.83 0.88 11.87
N LYS A 24 -7.38 1.46 13.00
CA LYS A 24 -8.10 1.47 14.28
C LYS A 24 -9.51 2.10 14.20
N PRO A 25 -9.75 3.19 13.43
CA PRO A 25 -11.09 3.75 13.28
C PRO A 25 -12.08 2.85 12.52
N GLY A 26 -11.63 1.72 11.94
CA GLY A 26 -12.48 0.84 11.13
C GLY A 26 -12.86 1.45 9.77
N GLN A 27 -12.23 2.56 9.37
CA GLN A 27 -12.60 3.27 8.16
C GLN A 27 -12.16 2.49 6.93
N ARG A 28 -13.10 2.30 6.01
CA ARG A 28 -12.82 1.65 4.74
C ARG A 28 -11.86 2.49 3.92
N HIS A 29 -10.76 1.90 3.45
CA HIS A 29 -9.70 2.61 2.72
C HIS A 29 -9.19 1.81 1.53
N VAL A 30 -8.58 2.53 0.58
CA VAL A 30 -7.74 1.95 -0.48
C VAL A 30 -6.30 2.34 -0.18
N ALA A 31 -5.41 1.35 -0.11
CA ALA A 31 -4.00 1.59 0.17
C ALA A 31 -3.20 1.75 -1.12
N LEU A 32 -2.52 2.90 -1.27
CA LEU A 32 -1.45 3.09 -2.25
C LEU A 32 -0.10 2.91 -1.56
N VAL A 33 0.72 1.99 -2.05
CA VAL A 33 2.00 1.65 -1.44
C VAL A 33 3.11 1.74 -2.49
N ASP A 34 4.03 2.69 -2.33
CA ASP A 34 5.09 2.94 -3.30
C ASP A 34 6.42 2.30 -2.89
N PHE A 35 6.75 1.19 -3.55
CA PHE A 35 7.97 0.41 -3.34
C PHE A 35 9.10 0.80 -4.32
N ARG A 36 8.90 1.76 -5.22
CA ARG A 36 9.85 2.05 -6.31
C ARG A 36 11.23 2.48 -5.82
N GLN A 37 11.31 3.06 -4.63
CA GLN A 37 12.58 3.49 -4.02
C GLN A 37 13.08 2.55 -2.93
N LEU A 38 12.23 1.66 -2.40
CA LEU A 38 12.56 0.83 -1.25
C LEU A 38 13.70 -0.15 -1.59
N GLN A 39 14.82 -0.06 -0.88
CA GLN A 39 15.86 -1.08 -0.93
C GLN A 39 15.45 -2.30 -0.10
N SER A 40 16.15 -3.42 -0.31
CA SER A 40 15.93 -4.66 0.44
C SER A 40 15.97 -4.40 1.94
N LEU A 41 14.87 -4.76 2.62
CA LEU A 41 14.78 -4.75 4.08
C LEU A 41 15.78 -5.74 4.70
N THR A 42 16.29 -5.43 5.88
CA THR A 42 17.10 -6.38 6.66
C THR A 42 16.25 -7.60 7.06
N SER A 43 16.88 -8.70 7.48
CA SER A 43 16.14 -9.87 7.94
C SER A 43 15.23 -9.58 9.14
N GLU A 44 15.71 -8.78 10.10
CA GLU A 44 14.92 -8.33 11.25
C GLU A 44 13.72 -7.50 10.81
N GLN A 45 13.92 -6.54 9.90
CA GLN A 45 12.84 -5.71 9.34
C GLN A 45 11.80 -6.55 8.60
N ARG A 46 12.22 -7.56 7.84
CA ARG A 46 11.29 -8.49 7.16
C ARG A 46 10.47 -9.29 8.16
N GLU A 47 11.09 -9.75 9.24
CA GLU A 47 10.39 -10.48 10.30
C GLU A 47 9.37 -9.59 11.03
N GLN A 48 9.77 -8.37 11.42
CA GLN A 48 8.86 -7.38 12.02
C GLN A 48 7.70 -7.04 11.09
N GLN A 49 7.96 -6.85 9.79
CA GLN A 49 6.93 -6.61 8.78
C GLN A 49 5.97 -7.80 8.66
N TRP A 50 6.48 -9.03 8.67
CA TRP A 50 5.66 -10.21 8.61
C TRP A 50 4.77 -10.37 9.84
N ASN A 51 5.32 -10.17 11.03
CA ASN A 51 4.58 -10.24 12.30
C ASN A 51 3.48 -9.19 12.35
N PHE A 52 3.80 -7.93 12.00
CA PHE A 52 2.82 -6.85 11.91
C PHE A 52 1.66 -7.19 10.95
N LEU A 53 1.98 -7.62 9.72
CA LEU A 53 0.95 -7.98 8.74
C LEU A 53 0.10 -9.17 9.19
N ARG A 54 0.68 -10.11 9.94
CA ARG A 54 -0.05 -11.27 10.49
C ARG A 54 -1.02 -10.84 11.60
N GLU A 55 -0.56 -10.02 12.54
CA GLU A 55 -1.36 -9.51 13.65
C GLU A 55 -2.51 -8.64 13.16
N GLN A 56 -2.27 -7.79 12.17
CA GLN A 56 -3.26 -6.86 11.64
C GLN A 56 -4.11 -7.45 10.51
N ALA A 57 -3.90 -8.71 10.14
CA ALA A 57 -4.54 -9.33 8.97
C ALA A 57 -6.07 -9.23 9.01
N VAL A 58 -6.70 -9.45 10.17
CA VAL A 58 -8.17 -9.41 10.30
C VAL A 58 -8.69 -7.98 10.08
N LEU A 59 -8.08 -6.99 10.73
CA LEU A 59 -8.47 -5.59 10.59
C LEU A 59 -8.26 -5.07 9.16
N MET A 60 -7.12 -5.41 8.55
CA MET A 60 -6.84 -5.09 7.15
C MET A 60 -7.89 -5.69 6.22
N ARG A 61 -8.37 -6.91 6.48
CA ARG A 61 -9.43 -7.55 5.66
C ARG A 61 -10.77 -6.84 5.79
N GLN A 62 -11.12 -6.38 6.97
CA GLN A 62 -12.40 -5.71 7.22
C GLN A 62 -12.43 -4.28 6.63
N CYS A 63 -11.28 -3.60 6.65
CA CYS A 63 -11.20 -2.19 6.29
C CYS A 63 -10.64 -1.93 4.88
N SER A 64 -9.86 -2.85 4.30
CA SER A 64 -9.24 -2.61 3.00
C SER A 64 -10.20 -2.93 1.85
N MET A 65 -10.53 -1.91 1.06
CA MET A 65 -11.25 -2.05 -0.21
C MET A 65 -10.32 -2.39 -1.39
N GLY A 66 -9.01 -2.34 -1.15
CA GLY A 66 -8.00 -2.80 -2.09
C GLY A 66 -6.63 -2.19 -1.84
N ILE A 67 -5.62 -2.80 -2.46
CA ILE A 67 -4.22 -2.40 -2.31
C ILE A 67 -3.58 -2.27 -3.70
N VAL A 68 -3.00 -1.11 -4.00
CA VAL A 68 -2.16 -0.94 -5.18
C VAL A 68 -0.71 -0.73 -4.78
N ALA A 69 0.16 -1.61 -5.27
CA ALA A 69 1.60 -1.54 -5.07
C ALA A 69 2.25 -0.92 -6.31
N LEU A 70 3.00 0.16 -6.12
CA LEU A 70 3.85 0.70 -7.19
C LEU A 70 5.21 0.02 -7.14
N ILE A 71 5.53 -0.73 -8.20
CA ILE A 71 6.77 -1.47 -8.32
C ILE A 71 7.34 -1.25 -9.72
N ASN A 72 8.55 -0.68 -9.79
CA ASN A 72 9.28 -0.46 -11.05
C ASN A 72 10.26 -1.61 -11.37
N SER A 73 10.60 -2.45 -10.41
CA SER A 73 11.46 -3.62 -10.59
C SER A 73 10.66 -4.82 -11.11
N PRO A 74 10.93 -5.32 -12.35
CA PRO A 74 10.22 -6.47 -12.89
C PRO A 74 10.35 -7.72 -12.02
N THR A 75 11.53 -7.94 -11.44
CA THR A 75 11.80 -9.07 -10.52
C THR A 75 10.95 -8.96 -9.26
N LEU A 76 10.90 -7.79 -8.63
CA LEU A 76 10.10 -7.59 -7.42
C LEU A 76 8.60 -7.72 -7.72
N ALA A 77 8.14 -7.22 -8.86
CA ALA A 77 6.75 -7.37 -9.30
C ALA A 77 6.39 -8.85 -9.53
N LEU A 78 7.28 -9.63 -10.14
CA LEU A 78 7.10 -11.07 -10.34
C LEU A 78 7.04 -11.83 -9.00
N VAL A 79 7.95 -11.54 -8.08
CA VAL A 79 7.97 -12.14 -6.74
C VAL A 79 6.68 -11.81 -6.00
N ALA A 80 6.27 -10.55 -5.98
CA ALA A 80 5.03 -10.13 -5.34
C ALA A 80 3.80 -10.82 -5.95
N ARG A 81 3.69 -10.90 -7.29
CA ARG A 81 2.62 -11.64 -7.96
C ARG A 81 2.64 -13.11 -7.56
N THR A 82 3.80 -13.74 -7.54
CA THR A 82 3.93 -15.17 -7.18
C THR A 82 3.49 -15.43 -5.75
N ILE A 83 3.92 -14.59 -4.79
CA ILE A 83 3.52 -14.70 -3.38
C ILE A 83 2.01 -14.56 -3.24
N ILE A 84 1.42 -13.52 -3.86
CA ILE A 84 0.00 -13.25 -3.73
C ILE A 84 -0.85 -14.34 -4.40
N HIS A 85 -0.45 -14.87 -5.55
CA HIS A 85 -1.24 -15.89 -6.25
C HIS A 85 -1.04 -17.30 -5.71
N ARG A 86 0.18 -17.68 -5.30
CA ARG A 86 0.52 -19.08 -4.99
C ARG A 86 0.69 -19.40 -3.52
N ILE A 87 1.06 -18.42 -2.69
CA ILE A 87 1.41 -18.67 -1.29
C ILE A 87 0.27 -18.23 -0.37
N LYS A 88 -0.27 -17.04 -0.59
CA LYS A 88 -1.35 -16.50 0.23
C LYS A 88 -2.28 -15.64 -0.62
N PRO A 89 -3.32 -16.25 -1.22
CA PRO A 89 -4.32 -15.55 -2.03
C PRO A 89 -4.81 -14.30 -1.30
N SER A 90 -4.63 -13.14 -1.94
CA SER A 90 -5.14 -11.90 -1.38
C SER A 90 -6.66 -11.97 -1.35
N VAL A 91 -7.23 -11.82 -0.16
CA VAL A 91 -8.69 -11.76 0.02
C VAL A 91 -9.23 -10.35 -0.26
N VAL A 92 -8.35 -9.39 -0.54
CA VAL A 92 -8.71 -8.03 -0.97
C VAL A 92 -8.22 -7.81 -2.40
N PRO A 93 -8.98 -7.09 -3.24
CA PRO A 93 -8.54 -6.78 -4.60
C PRO A 93 -7.22 -6.01 -4.57
N TYR A 94 -6.30 -6.41 -5.44
CA TYR A 94 -4.98 -5.80 -5.49
C TYR A 94 -4.51 -5.57 -6.92
N SER A 95 -3.59 -4.63 -7.09
CA SER A 95 -2.92 -4.38 -8.37
C SER A 95 -1.45 -4.03 -8.15
N ILE A 96 -0.62 -4.39 -9.12
CA ILE A 96 0.80 -4.01 -9.15
C ILE A 96 1.03 -3.22 -10.42
N LEU A 97 1.38 -1.94 -10.26
CA LEU A 97 1.49 -0.98 -11.36
C LEU A 97 2.87 -0.30 -11.31
N ALA A 98 3.37 0.12 -12.46
CA ALA A 98 4.67 0.79 -12.53
C ALA A 98 4.55 2.33 -12.47
N SER A 99 3.36 2.88 -12.76
CA SER A 99 3.14 4.32 -12.87
C SER A 99 2.18 4.86 -11.81
N TRP A 100 2.51 6.05 -11.31
CA TRP A 100 1.70 6.76 -10.33
C TRP A 100 0.32 7.15 -10.86
N PRO A 101 0.17 7.69 -12.09
CA PRO A 101 -1.16 7.99 -12.64
C PRO A 101 -2.05 6.76 -12.74
N ALA A 102 -1.51 5.61 -13.15
CA ALA A 102 -2.30 4.37 -13.21
C ALA A 102 -2.71 3.89 -11.82
N ALA A 103 -1.83 4.01 -10.82
CA ALA A 103 -2.16 3.64 -9.44
C ALA A 103 -3.24 4.54 -8.83
N VAL A 104 -3.18 5.84 -9.09
CA VAL A 104 -4.21 6.80 -8.66
C VAL A 104 -5.53 6.51 -9.38
N SER A 105 -5.52 6.24 -10.68
CA SER A 105 -6.73 5.86 -11.42
C SER A 105 -7.36 4.61 -10.83
N TRP A 106 -6.58 3.56 -10.63
CA TRP A 106 -7.05 2.30 -10.06
C TRP A 106 -7.64 2.51 -8.66
N ALA A 107 -6.97 3.27 -7.81
CA ALA A 107 -7.48 3.54 -6.46
C ALA A 107 -8.79 4.33 -6.47
N ALA A 108 -8.91 5.32 -7.37
CA ALA A 108 -10.15 6.07 -7.55
C ALA A 108 -11.29 5.19 -8.08
N ASP A 109 -11.01 4.31 -9.04
CA ASP A 109 -11.99 3.35 -9.54
C ASP A 109 -12.48 2.44 -8.41
N ARG A 110 -11.57 1.91 -7.58
CA ARG A 110 -11.95 1.11 -6.40
C ARG A 110 -12.82 1.88 -5.40
N LEU A 111 -12.52 3.16 -5.14
CA LEU A 111 -13.35 4.00 -4.27
C LEU A 111 -14.75 4.19 -4.86
N ARG A 112 -14.84 4.49 -6.16
CA ARG A 112 -16.12 4.65 -6.87
C ARG A 112 -16.94 3.37 -6.84
N ASP A 113 -16.32 2.22 -7.11
CA ASP A 113 -17.00 0.90 -7.13
C ASP A 113 -17.52 0.49 -5.75
N ASN A 114 -17.00 1.09 -4.68
CA ASN A 114 -17.48 0.91 -3.30
C ASN A 114 -18.41 2.04 -2.82
N GLY A 115 -18.92 2.87 -3.73
CA GLY A 115 -19.88 3.93 -3.45
C GLY A 115 -19.28 5.26 -2.95
N LEU A 116 -17.96 5.39 -2.89
CA LEU A 116 -17.26 6.59 -2.42
C LEU A 116 -16.89 7.53 -3.57
N VAL A 117 -17.89 7.94 -4.36
CA VAL A 117 -17.69 8.72 -5.60
C VAL A 117 -16.98 10.06 -5.35
N GLU A 118 -17.34 10.79 -4.29
CA GLU A 118 -16.68 12.04 -3.92
C GLU A 118 -15.19 11.85 -3.57
N HIS A 119 -14.87 10.78 -2.83
CA HIS A 119 -13.49 10.46 -2.48
C HIS A 119 -12.69 10.04 -3.71
N ALA A 120 -13.31 9.34 -4.67
CA ALA A 120 -12.67 8.98 -5.94
C ALA A 120 -12.30 10.22 -6.75
N SER A 121 -13.19 11.21 -6.83
CA SER A 121 -12.93 12.49 -7.50
C SER A 121 -11.81 13.28 -6.81
N GLN A 122 -11.83 13.36 -5.48
CA GLN A 122 -10.77 14.02 -4.70
C GLN A 122 -9.41 13.34 -4.87
N VAL A 123 -9.36 12.00 -4.89
CA VAL A 123 -8.12 11.25 -5.11
C VAL A 123 -7.52 11.56 -6.48
N ARG A 124 -8.33 11.62 -7.53
CA ARG A 124 -7.86 12.00 -8.87
C ARG A 124 -7.32 13.43 -8.89
N GLN A 125 -8.04 14.38 -8.30
CA GLN A 125 -7.62 15.78 -8.29
C GLN A 125 -6.35 16.03 -7.46
N ARG A 126 -6.24 15.39 -6.29
CA ARG A 126 -5.15 15.64 -5.34
C ARG A 126 -3.89 14.84 -5.63
N LEU A 127 -4.03 13.59 -6.09
CA LEU A 127 -2.88 12.69 -6.23
C LEU A 127 -2.34 12.62 -7.66
N VAL A 128 -3.05 13.05 -8.70
CA VAL A 128 -2.48 13.15 -10.06
C VAL A 128 -1.29 14.13 -10.12
N VAL A 129 -1.21 15.08 -9.20
CA VAL A 129 -0.22 16.17 -9.18
C VAL A 129 1.05 15.84 -8.37
N VAL A 130 1.19 14.65 -7.77
CA VAL A 130 2.37 14.35 -6.93
C VAL A 130 3.41 13.46 -7.63
N PRO A 131 4.37 14.02 -8.38
CA PRO A 131 5.69 13.47 -8.53
C PRO A 131 6.63 14.17 -7.53
N GLY A 132 6.74 13.61 -6.32
CA GLY A 132 7.73 14.03 -5.32
C GLY A 132 7.39 15.31 -4.55
N GLY A 133 6.98 15.16 -3.28
CA GLY A 133 6.94 16.29 -2.35
C GLY A 133 5.71 16.31 -1.45
N ARG A 134 5.86 15.74 -0.25
CA ARG A 134 5.63 16.43 1.03
C ARG A 134 6.00 15.48 2.16
N VAL A 135 7.25 15.62 2.60
CA VAL A 135 7.60 15.43 4.00
C VAL A 135 7.06 16.69 4.69
N GLY A 136 6.15 16.48 5.62
CA GLY A 136 5.61 17.46 6.55
C GLY A 136 5.33 16.71 7.83
#